data_AF-A0A0G4I6K6-F1
#
_entry.id   AF-A0A0G4I6K6-F1
#
_cell.length_a   1.000
_cell.length_b   1.000
_cell.length_c   1.000
_cell.angle_alpha   90.00
_cell.angle_beta   90.00
_cell.angle_gamma   90.00
#
_symmetry.space_group_name_H-M   'P 1'
#
loop_
_entity.id
_entity.type
_entity.pdbx_description
1 polymer ?
#
loop_
_entity_poly.entity_id
_entity_poly.type
_entity_poly.pdbx_seq_one_letter_code
_entity_poly.pdbx_strand_id
1 'polypeptide(L)'
;MISRLLDVFRAVWKERGVPKAFRDAVMVPVPKKSDRLLCDNWRGIALLIVAGKVLAKIVGGHIQKRNKKKIGESQAGFREGRGTIDMLFTARQIMEKARERQIRLFWLFVDLTKAFDTVNRVALRALLLKVGIPPLLTDIIMSFMQDMEACVEVNGERTEPFAVENGVRQGCVIGPLLFLILFEAVVQEALQGWDGGVEVEVDFAEPFTSKKAGRSAFKISVTDLKFADDLAAPETRERRMQEFAHRLQAACDRWGLKISIKKTEMMVQPGRGEEKHTGEPRQSTIAIKGQPLQEVEQFRYLGCVMSNDGSLNGEIYHRIQKAGMVWGKLQGEVWKRAGLTTKTKMHMFRGAVLPALLYGAETWAARKDQIGKLESWCMARVRQVTNQPRQERTPDAALRRAFGLRTIESTIRLARLRWLGHVGRMGGERLPRQLLFGHLQGERPLGRPLLRWSDCVLSDFRLLEINEAEWQTLASHRGRWRALIQDGVKKVEERAAEEKEKKRELGKGQRDGDAKCEACGRTFSTPGGLHIHTSKAHKDLAPRQPEQPKKAVKEKKRSWVQGCQVKEILRKYKQGRG
;
A
#
# COMPACT_ATOMS: atom_id res chain seq x y z
N MET A 1 16.69 -30.70 -28.58
CA MET A 1 16.44 -30.49 -27.13
C MET A 1 14.95 -30.35 -26.82
N ILE A 2 14.22 -29.44 -27.48
CA ILE A 2 12.77 -29.24 -27.25
C ILE A 2 11.95 -30.50 -27.60
N SER A 3 12.26 -31.19 -28.71
CA SER A 3 11.61 -32.45 -29.09
C SER A 3 11.71 -33.51 -28.01
N ARG A 4 12.91 -33.78 -27.50
CA ARG A 4 13.14 -34.73 -26.40
C ARG A 4 12.39 -34.35 -25.11
N LEU A 5 12.33 -33.06 -24.76
CA LEU A 5 11.54 -32.60 -23.62
C LEU A 5 10.04 -32.84 -23.82
N LEU A 6 9.54 -32.63 -25.05
CA LEU A 6 8.16 -32.90 -25.39
C LEU A 6 7.84 -34.40 -25.28
N ASP A 7 8.74 -35.27 -25.71
CA ASP A 7 8.57 -36.73 -25.58
C ASP A 7 8.49 -37.15 -24.12
N VAL A 8 9.36 -36.61 -23.25
CA VAL A 8 9.28 -36.82 -21.80
C VAL A 8 7.95 -36.30 -21.25
N PHE A 9 7.49 -35.10 -21.64
CA PHE A 9 6.22 -34.56 -21.13
C PHE A 9 5.01 -35.35 -21.63
N ARG A 10 5.06 -35.90 -22.85
CA ARG A 10 4.02 -36.81 -23.38
C ARG A 10 4.00 -38.12 -22.60
N ALA A 11 5.16 -38.67 -22.24
CA ALA A 11 5.24 -39.83 -21.36
C ALA A 11 4.61 -39.52 -19.99
N VAL A 12 4.97 -38.39 -19.35
CA VAL A 12 4.33 -37.95 -18.10
C VAL A 12 2.82 -37.81 -18.26
N TRP A 13 2.34 -37.25 -19.37
CA TRP A 13 0.92 -37.09 -19.62
C TRP A 13 0.19 -38.45 -19.75
N LYS A 14 0.79 -39.42 -20.42
CA LYS A 14 0.23 -40.76 -20.62
C LYS A 14 0.26 -41.59 -19.33
N GLU A 15 1.40 -41.58 -18.64
CA GLU A 15 1.67 -42.41 -17.47
C GLU A 15 1.23 -41.77 -16.15
N ARG A 16 0.94 -40.47 -16.16
CA ARG A 16 0.58 -39.65 -14.99
C ARG A 16 1.66 -39.55 -13.91
N GLY A 17 2.88 -40.00 -14.21
CA GLY A 17 4.01 -40.00 -13.29
C GLY A 17 5.08 -39.00 -13.70
N VAL A 18 5.39 -38.04 -12.82
CA VAL A 18 6.54 -37.15 -12.98
C VAL A 18 7.83 -37.89 -12.59
N PRO A 19 8.90 -37.88 -13.41
CA PRO A 19 10.16 -38.55 -13.11
C PRO A 19 10.78 -38.07 -11.80
N LYS A 20 11.46 -38.95 -11.05
CA LYS A 20 12.07 -38.61 -9.76
C LYS A 20 12.98 -37.37 -9.82
N ALA A 21 13.80 -37.26 -10.86
CA ALA A 21 14.66 -36.09 -11.11
C ALA A 21 13.91 -34.74 -11.25
N PHE A 22 12.61 -34.75 -11.57
CA PHE A 22 11.78 -33.54 -11.67
C PHE A 22 11.08 -33.21 -10.33
N ARG A 23 11.08 -34.16 -9.40
CA ARG A 23 10.43 -34.09 -8.08
C ARG A 23 11.44 -33.71 -6.99
N ASP A 24 12.63 -34.30 -7.01
CA ASP A 24 13.62 -34.06 -5.97
C ASP A 24 14.11 -32.61 -5.99
N ALA A 25 14.41 -32.09 -4.81
CA ALA A 25 14.72 -30.67 -4.62
C ALA A 25 16.05 -30.45 -3.91
N VAL A 26 16.80 -29.47 -4.39
CA VAL A 26 17.94 -28.92 -3.66
C VAL A 26 17.45 -27.71 -2.86
N MET A 27 17.49 -27.80 -1.54
CA MET A 27 17.08 -26.72 -0.65
C MET A 27 18.24 -25.78 -0.36
N VAL A 28 18.07 -24.52 -0.74
CA VAL A 28 19.05 -23.47 -0.48
C VAL A 28 18.52 -22.55 0.63
N PRO A 29 19.23 -22.41 1.76
CA PRO A 29 18.80 -21.54 2.85
C PRO A 29 19.04 -20.06 2.51
N VAL A 30 18.00 -19.24 2.59
CA VAL A 30 18.04 -17.79 2.35
C VAL A 30 17.77 -17.05 3.66
N PRO A 31 18.60 -16.06 4.06
CA PRO A 31 18.36 -15.29 5.29
C PRO A 31 17.03 -14.51 5.23
N LYS A 32 16.19 -14.68 6.25
CA LYS A 32 14.94 -13.94 6.47
C LYS A 32 15.14 -12.76 7.44
N LYS A 33 15.97 -12.93 8.47
CA LYS A 33 16.31 -11.89 9.45
C LYS A 33 17.82 -11.72 9.58
N SER A 34 18.24 -10.68 10.31
CA SER A 34 19.66 -10.32 10.47
C SER A 34 20.44 -11.31 11.34
N ASP A 35 19.81 -11.85 12.38
CA ASP A 35 20.42 -12.87 13.22
C ASP A 35 20.41 -14.23 12.50
N ARG A 36 21.61 -14.69 12.14
CA ARG A 36 21.83 -15.89 11.32
C ARG A 36 22.03 -17.16 12.16
N LEU A 37 22.11 -17.05 13.48
CA LEU A 37 22.32 -18.20 14.37
C LEU A 37 21.04 -18.98 14.64
N LEU A 38 19.88 -18.34 14.50
CA LEU A 38 18.58 -18.98 14.68
C LEU A 38 18.08 -19.61 13.37
N CYS A 39 17.79 -20.91 13.40
CA CYS A 39 17.30 -21.65 12.23
C CYS A 39 16.00 -21.04 11.65
N ASP A 40 15.07 -20.59 12.50
CA ASP A 40 13.81 -19.93 12.11
C ASP A 40 14.01 -18.60 11.36
N ASN A 41 15.22 -18.04 11.40
CA ASN A 41 15.59 -16.85 10.63
C ASN A 41 16.10 -17.18 9.22
N TRP A 42 16.09 -18.45 8.82
CA TRP A 42 16.36 -18.90 7.47
C TRP A 42 15.07 -19.34 6.78
N ARG A 43 15.07 -19.24 5.44
CA ARG A 43 14.00 -19.75 4.59
C ARG A 43 14.61 -20.71 3.58
N GLY A 44 14.26 -22.00 3.68
CA GLY A 44 14.66 -22.99 2.68
C GLY A 44 13.89 -22.76 1.38
N ILE A 45 14.61 -22.55 0.27
CA ILE A 45 14.03 -22.47 -1.07
C ILE A 45 14.34 -23.76 -1.81
N ALA A 46 13.30 -24.50 -2.19
CA ALA A 46 13.42 -25.73 -2.95
C ALA A 46 13.66 -25.41 -4.43
N LEU A 47 14.84 -25.78 -4.95
CA LEU A 47 15.23 -25.64 -6.34
C LEU A 47 15.00 -26.95 -7.09
N LEU A 48 14.10 -26.89 -8.07
CA LEU A 48 13.89 -27.96 -9.05
C LEU A 48 14.75 -27.76 -10.29
N ILE A 49 15.06 -28.85 -10.97
CA ILE A 49 15.69 -28.79 -12.29
C ILE A 49 14.79 -28.02 -13.27
N VAL A 50 15.41 -27.42 -14.29
CA VAL A 50 14.71 -26.56 -15.25
C VAL A 50 13.57 -27.31 -15.96
N ALA A 51 13.78 -28.55 -16.37
CA ALA A 51 12.75 -29.36 -17.03
C ALA A 51 11.49 -29.55 -16.15
N GLY A 52 11.68 -29.86 -14.86
CA GLY A 52 10.60 -29.97 -13.88
C GLY A 52 9.85 -28.65 -13.68
N LYS A 53 10.57 -27.51 -13.66
CA LYS A 53 9.95 -26.17 -13.59
C LYS A 53 9.09 -25.86 -14.82
N VAL A 54 9.57 -26.23 -16.02
CA VAL A 54 8.82 -26.04 -17.27
C VAL A 54 7.53 -26.85 -17.24
N LEU A 55 7.61 -28.14 -16.90
CA LEU A 55 6.42 -28.99 -16.78
C LEU A 55 5.43 -28.45 -15.74
N ALA A 56 5.92 -28.08 -14.55
CA ALA A 56 5.09 -27.48 -13.49
C ALA A 56 4.41 -26.18 -13.94
N LYS A 57 5.08 -25.35 -14.75
CA LYS A 57 4.51 -24.14 -15.34
C LYS A 57 3.40 -24.46 -16.34
N ILE A 58 3.59 -25.47 -17.19
CA ILE A 58 2.58 -25.92 -18.16
C ILE A 58 1.34 -26.42 -17.41
N VAL A 59 1.52 -27.35 -16.46
CA VAL A 59 0.42 -27.91 -15.65
C VAL A 59 -0.29 -26.81 -14.84
N GLY A 60 0.48 -25.93 -14.18
CA GLY A 60 -0.06 -24.79 -13.44
C GLY A 60 -0.88 -23.83 -14.31
N GLY A 61 -0.46 -23.58 -15.55
CA GLY A 61 -1.21 -22.75 -16.50
C GLY A 61 -2.58 -23.34 -16.86
N HIS A 62 -2.69 -24.67 -16.97
CA HIS A 62 -3.98 -25.34 -17.23
C HIS A 62 -4.94 -25.21 -16.04
N ILE A 63 -4.43 -25.35 -14.82
CA ILE A 63 -5.22 -25.18 -13.58
C ILE A 63 -5.68 -23.74 -13.44
N GLN A 64 -4.79 -22.76 -13.61
CA GLN A 64 -5.15 -21.34 -13.51
C GLN A 64 -6.28 -20.95 -14.46
N LYS A 65 -6.20 -21.40 -15.73
CA LYS A 65 -7.25 -21.14 -16.72
C LYS A 65 -8.61 -21.70 -16.28
N ARG A 66 -8.64 -22.93 -15.74
CA ARG A 66 -9.87 -23.58 -15.27
C ARG A 66 -10.41 -22.98 -13.97
N ASN A 67 -9.52 -22.51 -13.08
CA ASN A 67 -9.89 -22.08 -11.74
C ASN A 67 -10.08 -20.58 -11.57
N LYS A 68 -9.84 -19.79 -12.63
CA LYS A 68 -9.91 -18.32 -12.61
C LYS A 68 -11.22 -17.78 -12.02
N LYS A 69 -12.34 -18.48 -12.28
CA LYS A 69 -13.69 -18.11 -11.82
C LYS A 69 -14.08 -18.66 -10.44
N LYS A 70 -13.33 -19.61 -9.87
CA LYS A 70 -13.67 -20.19 -8.55
C LYS A 70 -12.93 -19.54 -7.38
N ILE A 71 -11.86 -18.79 -7.67
CA ILE A 71 -11.16 -18.00 -6.64
C ILE A 71 -11.87 -16.66 -6.49
N GLY A 72 -12.38 -16.38 -5.28
CA GLY A 72 -13.13 -15.17 -4.96
C GLY A 72 -12.36 -13.88 -5.25
N GLU A 73 -13.08 -12.78 -5.44
CA GLU A 73 -12.45 -11.47 -5.73
C GLU A 73 -11.56 -10.97 -4.59
N SER A 74 -11.88 -11.34 -3.34
CA SER A 74 -11.12 -10.98 -2.15
C SER A 74 -9.70 -11.55 -2.11
N GLN A 75 -9.35 -12.54 -2.95
CA GLN A 75 -8.00 -13.09 -3.03
C GLN A 75 -7.20 -12.45 -4.17
N ALA A 76 -6.19 -11.65 -3.85
CA ALA A 76 -5.32 -10.97 -4.83
C ALA A 76 -3.97 -11.65 -5.08
N GLY A 77 -3.49 -12.51 -4.17
CA GLY A 77 -2.17 -13.11 -4.26
C GLY A 77 -1.99 -14.02 -5.47
N PHE A 78 -0.83 -13.94 -6.12
CA PHE A 78 -0.45 -14.79 -7.28
C PHE A 78 -1.46 -14.82 -8.45
N ARG A 79 -2.31 -13.79 -8.58
CA ARG A 79 -3.32 -13.70 -9.65
C ARG A 79 -2.97 -12.60 -10.65
N GLU A 80 -3.25 -12.89 -11.91
CA GLU A 80 -3.11 -11.91 -12.98
C GLU A 80 -4.05 -10.72 -12.77
N GLY A 81 -3.53 -9.51 -12.97
CA GLY A 81 -4.31 -8.26 -12.89
C GLY A 81 -4.76 -7.86 -11.49
N ARG A 82 -4.17 -8.44 -10.44
CA ARG A 82 -4.40 -8.13 -9.02
C ARG A 82 -3.05 -7.92 -8.33
N GLY A 83 -2.97 -6.92 -7.46
CA GLY A 83 -1.76 -6.60 -6.70
C GLY A 83 -2.05 -6.28 -5.24
N THR A 84 -1.00 -5.98 -4.48
CA THR A 84 -1.12 -5.58 -3.07
C THR A 84 -1.87 -4.25 -2.92
N ILE A 85 -1.73 -3.34 -3.89
CA ILE A 85 -2.40 -2.04 -3.91
C ILE A 85 -3.92 -2.19 -3.98
N ASP A 86 -4.45 -3.22 -4.66
CA ASP A 86 -5.89 -3.50 -4.71
C ASP A 86 -6.46 -3.71 -3.29
N MET A 87 -5.83 -4.58 -2.51
CA MET A 87 -6.26 -4.91 -1.15
C MET A 87 -5.99 -3.75 -0.18
N LEU A 88 -4.84 -3.08 -0.31
CA LEU A 88 -4.52 -1.88 0.48
C LEU A 88 -5.52 -0.74 0.24
N PHE A 89 -5.87 -0.49 -1.01
CA PHE A 89 -6.85 0.54 -1.36
C PHE A 89 -8.23 0.17 -0.80
N THR A 90 -8.66 -1.08 -0.98
CA THR A 90 -9.94 -1.57 -0.47
C THR A 90 -10.02 -1.43 1.05
N ALA A 91 -9.00 -1.87 1.78
CA ALA A 91 -8.93 -1.76 3.23
C ALA A 91 -8.97 -0.30 3.71
N ARG A 92 -8.16 0.59 3.08
CA ARG A 92 -8.15 2.02 3.43
C ARG A 92 -9.48 2.70 3.11
N GLN A 93 -10.16 2.33 2.02
CA GLN A 93 -11.48 2.84 1.70
C GLN A 93 -12.53 2.42 2.73
N ILE A 94 -12.51 1.16 3.19
CA ILE A 94 -13.39 0.70 4.27
C ILE A 94 -13.14 1.50 5.55
N MET A 95 -11.88 1.62 5.98
CA MET A 95 -11.52 2.39 7.18
C MET A 95 -11.93 3.86 7.08
N GLU A 96 -11.62 4.51 5.95
CA GLU A 96 -11.95 5.93 5.72
C GLU A 96 -13.46 6.16 5.77
N LYS A 97 -14.25 5.31 5.11
CA LYS A 97 -15.72 5.41 5.11
C LYS A 97 -16.32 5.08 6.47
N ALA A 98 -15.82 4.06 7.17
CA ALA A 98 -16.29 3.72 8.52
C ALA A 98 -16.05 4.88 9.48
N ARG A 99 -14.87 5.52 9.40
CA ARG A 99 -14.52 6.69 10.20
C ARG A 99 -15.40 7.89 9.86
N GLU A 100 -15.64 8.15 8.58
CA GLU A 100 -16.52 9.22 8.11
C GLU A 100 -17.96 9.05 8.62
N ARG A 101 -18.39 7.80 8.82
CA ARG A 101 -19.74 7.43 9.28
C ARG A 101 -19.81 7.07 10.77
N GLN A 102 -18.71 7.25 11.51
CA GLN A 102 -18.56 6.88 12.93
C GLN A 102 -18.95 5.42 13.25
N ILE A 103 -18.70 4.51 12.32
CA ILE A 103 -18.95 3.07 12.46
C ILE A 103 -17.72 2.44 13.11
N ARG A 104 -17.95 1.71 14.21
CA ARG A 104 -16.91 0.88 14.82
C ARG A 104 -16.50 -0.21 13.85
N LEU A 105 -15.20 -0.44 13.71
CA LEU A 105 -14.67 -1.38 12.74
C LEU A 105 -13.57 -2.24 13.38
N PHE A 106 -13.79 -3.55 13.36
CA PHE A 106 -12.85 -4.56 13.79
C PHE A 106 -12.10 -5.10 12.58
N TRP A 107 -10.79 -5.26 12.71
CA TRP A 107 -9.95 -6.00 11.78
C TRP A 107 -9.32 -7.17 12.49
N LEU A 108 -9.50 -8.36 11.93
CA LEU A 108 -8.76 -9.56 12.30
C LEU A 108 -7.69 -9.83 11.23
N PHE A 109 -6.42 -9.73 11.61
CA PHE A 109 -5.30 -10.03 10.74
C PHE A 109 -4.74 -11.41 11.09
N VAL A 110 -4.87 -12.37 10.17
CA VAL A 110 -4.53 -13.77 10.40
C VAL A 110 -3.22 -14.13 9.70
N ASP A 111 -2.29 -14.73 10.46
CA ASP A 111 -1.06 -15.33 9.94
C ASP A 111 -1.11 -16.85 10.18
N LEU A 112 -0.72 -17.63 9.17
CA LEU A 112 -0.65 -19.08 9.26
C LEU A 112 0.77 -19.56 9.60
N THR A 113 0.86 -20.54 10.50
CA THR A 113 2.13 -21.15 10.89
C THR A 113 2.61 -22.10 9.80
N LYS A 114 3.74 -21.77 9.16
CA LYS A 114 4.38 -22.60 8.12
C LYS A 114 3.37 -23.08 7.06
N ALA A 115 2.61 -22.14 6.50
CA ALA A 115 1.41 -22.42 5.70
C ALA A 115 1.66 -23.38 4.52
N PHE A 116 2.80 -23.23 3.84
CA PHE A 116 3.19 -24.10 2.73
C PHE A 116 3.58 -25.50 3.20
N ASP A 117 4.34 -25.59 4.30
CA ASP A 117 4.91 -26.85 4.80
C ASP A 117 3.87 -27.74 5.50
N THR A 118 2.73 -27.16 5.90
CA THR A 118 1.66 -27.83 6.66
C THR A 118 0.51 -28.36 5.80
N VAL A 119 0.54 -28.14 4.48
CA VAL A 119 -0.53 -28.61 3.58
C VAL A 119 -0.65 -30.14 3.63
N ASN A 120 -1.84 -30.63 3.98
CA ASN A 120 -2.18 -32.04 3.91
C ASN A 120 -2.43 -32.47 2.45
N ARG A 121 -1.58 -33.36 1.93
CA ARG A 121 -1.60 -33.81 0.53
C ARG A 121 -2.85 -34.64 0.19
N VAL A 122 -3.39 -35.40 1.14
CA VAL A 122 -4.62 -36.19 0.95
C VAL A 122 -5.83 -35.26 0.80
N ALA A 123 -5.96 -34.30 1.72
CA ALA A 123 -7.01 -33.28 1.67
C ALA A 123 -6.89 -32.43 0.39
N LEU A 124 -5.66 -32.04 0.01
CA LEU A 124 -5.42 -31.32 -1.24
C LEU A 124 -5.89 -32.13 -2.45
N ARG A 125 -5.57 -33.42 -2.55
CA ARG A 125 -6.03 -34.27 -3.67
C ARG A 125 -7.55 -34.29 -3.76
N ALA A 126 -8.24 -34.50 -2.64
CA ALA A 126 -9.69 -34.50 -2.59
C ALA A 126 -10.28 -33.14 -3.01
N LEU A 127 -9.67 -32.04 -2.58
CA LEU A 127 -10.07 -30.70 -2.96
C LEU A 127 -9.91 -30.45 -4.46
N LEU A 128 -8.77 -30.83 -5.07
CA LEU A 128 -8.53 -30.62 -6.49
C LEU A 128 -9.64 -31.27 -7.33
N LEU A 129 -10.05 -32.50 -6.98
CA LEU A 129 -11.18 -33.18 -7.61
C LEU A 129 -12.50 -32.45 -7.37
N LYS A 130 -12.79 -32.04 -6.11
CA LYS A 130 -14.00 -31.30 -5.75
C LYS A 130 -14.12 -29.97 -6.50
N VAL A 131 -13.01 -29.26 -6.72
CA VAL A 131 -12.99 -28.03 -7.53
C VAL A 131 -12.93 -28.31 -9.03
N GLY A 132 -13.20 -29.55 -9.47
CA GLY A 132 -13.37 -29.92 -10.87
C GLY A 132 -12.07 -29.96 -11.67
N ILE A 133 -10.93 -30.15 -11.02
CA ILE A 133 -9.67 -30.47 -11.73
C ILE A 133 -9.75 -31.95 -12.16
N PRO A 134 -9.59 -32.25 -13.47
CA PRO A 134 -9.70 -33.61 -13.98
C PRO A 134 -8.77 -34.58 -13.24
N PRO A 135 -9.18 -35.85 -13.01
CA PRO A 135 -8.36 -36.86 -12.34
C PRO A 135 -6.95 -36.98 -12.95
N LEU A 136 -6.85 -36.95 -14.28
CA LEU A 136 -5.57 -36.94 -14.99
C LEU A 136 -4.60 -35.84 -14.51
N LEU A 137 -5.09 -34.60 -14.43
CA LEU A 137 -4.27 -33.47 -13.98
C LEU A 137 -3.98 -33.58 -12.48
N THR A 138 -4.95 -34.01 -11.69
CA THR A 138 -4.78 -34.25 -10.25
C THR A 138 -3.69 -35.28 -10.00
N ASP A 139 -3.68 -36.41 -10.71
CA ASP A 139 -2.67 -37.46 -10.55
C ASP A 139 -1.27 -36.91 -10.91
N ILE A 140 -1.13 -36.17 -12.02
CA ILE A 140 0.14 -35.52 -12.39
C ILE A 140 0.60 -34.54 -11.29
N ILE A 141 -0.31 -33.71 -10.76
CA ILE A 141 -0.01 -32.75 -9.68
C ILE A 141 0.46 -33.49 -8.43
N MET A 142 -0.23 -34.55 -8.03
CA MET A 142 0.14 -35.32 -6.85
C MET A 142 1.47 -36.05 -7.06
N SER A 143 1.73 -36.53 -8.28
CA SER A 143 3.00 -37.17 -8.61
C SER A 143 4.19 -36.23 -8.43
N PHE A 144 4.04 -34.90 -8.57
CA PHE A 144 5.13 -33.94 -8.27
C PHE A 144 5.58 -33.97 -6.81
N MET A 145 4.76 -34.47 -5.90
CA MET A 145 5.00 -34.50 -4.45
C MET A 145 5.16 -35.92 -3.91
N GLN A 146 4.95 -36.95 -4.74
CA GLN A 146 5.06 -38.34 -4.34
C GLN A 146 6.53 -38.79 -4.26
N ASP A 147 6.88 -39.52 -3.19
CA ASP A 147 8.20 -40.10 -2.95
C ASP A 147 9.34 -39.11 -3.20
N MET A 148 9.14 -37.87 -2.74
CA MET A 148 10.03 -36.76 -2.97
C MET A 148 11.13 -36.74 -1.92
N GLU A 149 12.37 -36.59 -2.37
CA GLU A 149 13.52 -36.35 -1.52
C GLU A 149 14.03 -34.92 -1.68
N ALA A 150 14.68 -34.41 -0.64
CA ALA A 150 15.39 -33.16 -0.71
C ALA A 150 16.73 -33.25 0.03
N CYS A 151 17.71 -32.47 -0.42
CA CYS A 151 18.98 -32.26 0.27
C CYS A 151 19.18 -30.77 0.51
N VAL A 152 19.91 -30.39 1.56
CA VAL A 152 20.25 -28.97 1.80
C VAL A 152 21.61 -28.69 1.16
N GLU A 153 21.71 -27.61 0.40
CA GLU A 153 22.98 -27.15 -0.21
C GLU A 153 23.44 -25.85 0.46
N VAL A 154 24.67 -25.87 1.00
CA VAL A 154 25.34 -24.72 1.61
C VAL A 154 26.76 -24.65 1.07
N ASN A 155 27.13 -23.50 0.50
CA ASN A 155 28.48 -23.28 -0.05
C ASN A 155 28.95 -24.34 -1.07
N GLY A 156 28.02 -24.97 -1.81
CA GLY A 156 28.32 -26.00 -2.79
C GLY A 156 28.38 -27.43 -2.23
N GLU A 157 28.30 -27.59 -0.91
CA GLU A 157 28.22 -28.89 -0.24
C GLU A 157 26.76 -29.28 0.01
N ARG A 158 26.47 -30.59 -0.07
CA ARG A 158 25.12 -31.13 0.10
C ARG A 158 25.06 -32.08 1.28
N THR A 159 23.95 -32.00 2.02
CA THR A 159 23.60 -33.02 3.01
C THR A 159 23.16 -34.31 2.34
N GLU A 160 23.09 -35.38 3.14
CA GLU A 160 22.35 -36.58 2.73
C GLU A 160 20.89 -36.23 2.37
N PRO A 161 20.30 -36.93 1.38
CA PRO A 161 18.89 -36.77 1.04
C PRO A 161 17.98 -37.20 2.18
N PHE A 162 16.86 -36.52 2.33
CA PHE A 162 15.79 -36.89 3.25
C PHE A 162 14.41 -36.77 2.61
N ALA A 163 13.48 -37.60 3.09
CA ALA A 163 12.12 -37.64 2.59
C ALA A 163 11.32 -36.38 2.97
N VAL A 164 10.48 -35.90 2.05
CA VAL A 164 9.59 -34.75 2.27
C VAL A 164 8.14 -35.18 2.13
N GLU A 165 7.50 -35.42 3.27
CA GLU A 165 6.19 -36.08 3.35
C GLU A 165 5.00 -35.12 3.31
N ASN A 166 5.18 -33.89 3.79
CA ASN A 166 4.10 -32.91 3.93
C ASN A 166 4.33 -31.64 3.11
N GLY A 167 3.27 -30.86 2.97
CA GLY A 167 3.34 -29.52 2.41
C GLY A 167 3.47 -29.45 0.89
N VAL A 168 3.47 -28.21 0.41
CA VAL A 168 3.83 -27.80 -0.94
C VAL A 168 5.16 -27.04 -0.88
N ARG A 169 6.08 -27.34 -1.80
CA ARG A 169 7.43 -26.76 -1.82
C ARG A 169 7.42 -25.23 -1.93
N GLN A 170 8.11 -24.56 -1.01
CA GLN A 170 8.49 -23.16 -1.18
C GLN A 170 9.52 -23.01 -2.31
N GLY A 171 9.22 -22.20 -3.32
CA GLY A 171 10.06 -22.05 -4.52
C GLY A 171 9.67 -22.94 -5.70
N CYS A 172 8.74 -23.89 -5.52
CA CYS A 172 8.15 -24.63 -6.63
C CYS A 172 7.15 -23.75 -7.40
N VAL A 173 7.10 -23.93 -8.72
CA VAL A 173 6.26 -23.12 -9.62
C VAL A 173 4.75 -23.34 -9.35
N ILE A 174 4.33 -24.57 -9.01
CA ILE A 174 2.92 -24.91 -8.80
C ILE A 174 2.46 -24.73 -7.34
N GLY A 175 3.40 -24.76 -6.38
CA GLY A 175 3.11 -24.71 -4.93
C GLY A 175 2.22 -23.52 -4.53
N PRO A 176 2.55 -22.28 -4.91
CA PRO A 176 1.73 -21.11 -4.62
C PRO A 176 0.29 -21.21 -5.13
N LEU A 177 0.09 -21.80 -6.31
CA LEU A 177 -1.24 -21.99 -6.87
C LEU A 177 -2.04 -23.03 -6.06
N LEU A 178 -1.43 -24.16 -5.69
CA LEU A 178 -2.11 -25.20 -4.91
C LEU A 178 -2.50 -24.68 -3.53
N PHE A 179 -1.58 -23.97 -2.86
CA PHE A 179 -1.86 -23.34 -1.58
C PHE A 179 -3.00 -22.31 -1.69
N LEU A 180 -3.00 -21.49 -2.74
CA LEU A 180 -4.07 -20.51 -2.98
C LEU A 180 -5.44 -21.18 -3.11
N ILE A 181 -5.52 -22.32 -3.82
CA ILE A 181 -6.78 -23.07 -3.99
C ILE A 181 -7.24 -23.65 -2.66
N LEU A 182 -6.31 -24.22 -1.88
CA LEU A 182 -6.59 -24.75 -0.54
C LEU A 182 -7.09 -23.67 0.39
N PHE A 183 -6.34 -22.56 0.52
CA PHE A 183 -6.68 -21.50 1.45
C PHE A 183 -7.97 -20.79 1.08
N GLU A 184 -8.25 -20.63 -0.22
CA GLU A 184 -9.56 -20.17 -0.68
C GLU A 184 -10.67 -21.11 -0.23
N ALA A 185 -10.52 -22.43 -0.39
CA ALA A 185 -11.53 -23.40 0.05
C ALA A 185 -11.76 -23.36 1.58
N VAL A 186 -10.70 -23.22 2.38
CA VAL A 186 -10.77 -23.07 3.84
C VAL A 186 -11.58 -21.84 4.23
N VAL A 187 -11.28 -20.69 3.60
CA VAL A 187 -11.99 -19.44 3.90
C VAL A 187 -13.43 -19.50 3.41
N GLN A 188 -13.70 -20.08 2.23
CA GLN A 188 -15.07 -20.26 1.72
C GLN A 188 -15.91 -21.18 2.62
N GLU A 189 -15.30 -22.21 3.21
CA GLU A 189 -15.97 -23.05 4.20
C GLU A 189 -16.31 -22.26 5.48
N ALA A 190 -15.38 -21.44 5.97
CA ALA A 190 -15.66 -20.54 7.08
C ALA A 190 -16.79 -19.54 6.74
N LEU A 191 -16.91 -19.12 5.48
CA LEU A 191 -17.93 -18.18 5.00
C LEU A 191 -19.23 -18.84 4.52
N GLN A 192 -19.37 -20.16 4.57
CA GLN A 192 -20.56 -20.83 4.05
C GLN A 192 -21.82 -20.44 4.84
N GLY A 193 -22.77 -19.75 4.20
CA GLY A 193 -23.95 -19.20 4.88
C GLY A 193 -23.64 -18.04 5.83
N TRP A 194 -22.49 -17.38 5.66
CA TRP A 194 -22.10 -16.20 6.43
C TRP A 194 -22.76 -14.94 5.86
N ASP A 195 -23.40 -14.18 6.74
CA ASP A 195 -24.09 -12.91 6.45
C ASP A 195 -23.39 -11.69 7.10
N GLY A 196 -22.16 -11.88 7.63
CA GLY A 196 -21.36 -10.81 8.22
C GLY A 196 -20.44 -10.11 7.23
N GLY A 197 -19.50 -9.34 7.76
CA GLY A 197 -18.60 -8.44 7.03
C GLY A 197 -19.04 -6.98 7.08
N VAL A 198 -18.41 -6.15 6.25
CA VAL A 198 -18.79 -4.74 6.09
C VAL A 198 -19.69 -4.60 4.87
N GLU A 199 -20.96 -4.25 5.12
CA GLU A 199 -21.93 -3.97 4.06
C GLU A 199 -21.67 -2.61 3.41
N VAL A 200 -21.52 -2.59 2.08
CA VAL A 200 -21.27 -1.39 1.27
C VAL A 200 -22.37 -1.28 0.22
N GLU A 201 -23.00 -0.10 0.14
CA GLU A 201 -23.91 0.25 -0.96
C GLU A 201 -23.12 0.86 -2.11
N VAL A 202 -23.19 0.24 -3.29
CA VAL A 202 -22.41 0.62 -4.47
C VAL A 202 -23.31 1.24 -5.51
N ASP A 203 -22.94 2.43 -5.99
CA ASP A 203 -23.56 3.10 -7.13
C ASP A 203 -22.49 3.68 -8.06
N PHE A 204 -22.43 3.17 -9.30
CA PHE A 204 -21.40 3.55 -10.26
C PHE A 204 -21.59 4.94 -10.89
N ALA A 205 -22.61 5.71 -10.50
CA ALA A 205 -22.82 7.05 -11.01
C ALA A 205 -21.79 8.08 -10.50
N GLU A 206 -21.49 8.10 -9.20
CA GLU A 206 -20.80 9.23 -8.55
C GLU A 206 -19.75 8.78 -7.52
N PRO A 207 -18.47 8.59 -7.89
CA PRO A 207 -17.45 7.99 -7.02
C PRO A 207 -16.91 8.92 -5.91
N PHE A 208 -17.09 10.24 -6.06
CA PHE A 208 -16.50 11.22 -5.16
C PHE A 208 -17.51 11.90 -4.25
N THR A 209 -18.79 11.58 -4.40
CA THR A 209 -19.82 12.25 -3.63
C THR A 209 -20.07 11.52 -2.32
N SER A 210 -20.72 12.26 -1.43
CA SER A 210 -20.92 11.90 -0.04
C SER A 210 -22.39 11.53 0.23
N LYS A 211 -23.21 11.64 -0.83
CA LYS A 211 -24.65 11.47 -0.87
C LYS A 211 -25.02 9.99 -0.75
N LYS A 212 -26.30 9.74 -0.44
CA LYS A 212 -26.85 8.39 -0.44
C LYS A 212 -26.79 7.82 -1.86
N ALA A 213 -26.57 6.51 -1.94
CA ALA A 213 -26.60 5.78 -3.19
C ALA A 213 -27.98 5.93 -3.86
N GLY A 214 -28.00 6.03 -5.19
CA GLY A 214 -29.22 6.23 -5.96
C GLY A 214 -30.07 4.98 -6.06
N ARG A 215 -31.16 5.04 -6.84
CA ARG A 215 -32.11 3.92 -7.02
C ARG A 215 -31.49 2.67 -7.66
N SER A 216 -30.35 2.81 -8.35
CA SER A 216 -29.62 1.72 -9.00
C SER A 216 -28.55 1.08 -8.11
N ALA A 217 -28.51 1.45 -6.83
CA ALA A 217 -27.52 0.91 -5.89
C ALA A 217 -27.74 -0.57 -5.59
N PHE A 218 -26.65 -1.30 -5.40
CA PHE A 218 -26.66 -2.69 -4.91
C PHE A 218 -25.75 -2.83 -3.71
N LYS A 219 -26.00 -3.85 -2.88
CA LYS A 219 -25.22 -4.12 -1.68
C LYS A 219 -24.19 -5.19 -1.95
N ILE A 220 -22.99 -4.98 -1.39
CA ILE A 220 -21.97 -6.02 -1.27
C ILE A 220 -21.58 -6.15 0.20
N SER A 221 -21.10 -7.32 0.61
CA SER A 221 -20.41 -7.48 1.90
C SER A 221 -18.94 -7.76 1.66
N VAL A 222 -18.06 -7.00 2.31
CA VAL A 222 -16.63 -7.28 2.35
C VAL A 222 -16.35 -8.12 3.60
N THR A 223 -16.09 -9.41 3.40
CA THR A 223 -15.85 -10.40 4.47
C THR A 223 -14.37 -10.61 4.75
N ASP A 224 -13.54 -10.50 3.73
CA ASP A 224 -12.11 -10.80 3.79
C ASP A 224 -11.34 -10.08 2.67
N LEU A 225 -10.06 -9.84 2.92
CA LEU A 225 -9.07 -9.29 2.00
C LEU A 225 -7.80 -10.13 2.11
N LYS A 226 -7.54 -10.95 1.08
CA LYS A 226 -6.46 -11.94 1.08
C LYS A 226 -5.38 -11.59 0.07
N PHE A 227 -4.14 -11.81 0.46
CA PHE A 227 -3.01 -11.82 -0.46
C PHE A 227 -2.14 -13.03 -0.15
N ALA A 228 -2.32 -14.10 -0.92
CA ALA A 228 -1.74 -15.40 -0.61
C ALA A 228 -2.23 -15.89 0.77
N ASP A 229 -1.33 -16.06 1.73
CA ASP A 229 -1.57 -16.48 3.11
C ASP A 229 -1.99 -15.33 4.04
N ASP A 230 -1.69 -14.07 3.70
CA ASP A 230 -2.11 -12.92 4.49
C ASP A 230 -3.63 -12.73 4.35
N LEU A 231 -4.37 -12.80 5.48
CA LEU A 231 -5.80 -12.56 5.54
C LEU A 231 -6.10 -11.39 6.48
N ALA A 232 -6.84 -10.40 5.98
CA ALA A 232 -7.43 -9.33 6.78
C ALA A 232 -8.96 -9.40 6.65
N ALA A 233 -9.66 -9.62 7.76
CA ALA A 233 -11.12 -9.71 7.78
C ALA A 233 -11.72 -8.51 8.53
N PRO A 234 -12.52 -7.66 7.87
CA PRO A 234 -13.24 -6.57 8.52
C PRO A 234 -14.62 -7.00 9.02
N GLU A 235 -15.05 -6.46 10.15
CA GLU A 235 -16.41 -6.63 10.68
C GLU A 235 -16.81 -5.41 11.50
N THR A 236 -18.10 -5.11 11.60
CA THR A 236 -18.65 -3.97 12.36
C THR A 236 -19.17 -4.37 13.74
N ARG A 237 -19.43 -5.66 13.96
CA ARG A 237 -19.97 -6.21 15.21
C ARG A 237 -19.01 -7.19 15.88
N GLU A 238 -18.69 -6.93 17.14
CA GLU A 238 -17.73 -7.74 17.93
C GLU A 238 -18.11 -9.22 17.99
N ARG A 239 -19.39 -9.51 18.28
CA ARG A 239 -19.90 -10.89 18.35
C ARG A 239 -19.70 -11.64 17.03
N ARG A 240 -19.96 -10.97 15.90
CA ARG A 240 -19.77 -11.55 14.56
C ARG A 240 -18.29 -11.78 14.26
N MET A 241 -17.40 -10.90 14.75
CA MET A 241 -15.96 -11.11 14.62
C MET A 241 -15.50 -12.37 15.38
N GLN A 242 -15.99 -12.58 16.61
CA GLN A 242 -15.69 -13.80 17.38
C GLN A 242 -16.24 -15.06 16.68
N GLU A 243 -17.46 -15.01 16.15
CA GLU A 243 -18.06 -16.10 15.37
C GLU A 243 -17.20 -16.42 14.13
N PHE A 244 -16.77 -15.40 13.38
CA PHE A 244 -15.90 -15.58 12.21
C PHE A 244 -14.56 -16.20 12.61
N ALA A 245 -13.92 -15.73 13.69
CA ALA A 245 -12.67 -16.28 14.19
C ALA A 245 -12.79 -17.77 14.54
N HIS A 246 -13.87 -18.17 15.22
CA HIS A 246 -14.15 -19.58 15.53
C HIS A 246 -14.40 -20.42 14.28
N ARG A 247 -15.18 -19.92 13.32
CA ARG A 247 -15.47 -20.62 12.07
C ARG A 247 -14.21 -20.82 11.24
N LEU A 248 -13.37 -19.79 11.14
CA LEU A 248 -12.08 -19.85 10.46
C LEU A 248 -11.13 -20.82 11.16
N GLN A 249 -11.07 -20.79 12.49
CA GLN A 249 -10.28 -21.74 13.27
C GLN A 249 -10.70 -23.18 12.96
N ALA A 250 -12.01 -23.48 13.05
CA ALA A 250 -12.53 -24.83 12.81
C ALA A 250 -12.25 -25.30 11.38
N ALA A 251 -12.37 -24.42 10.39
CA ALA A 251 -11.99 -24.73 9.01
C ALA A 251 -10.48 -25.00 8.90
N CYS A 252 -9.63 -24.12 9.41
CA CYS A 252 -8.17 -24.34 9.42
C CYS A 252 -7.80 -25.69 10.03
N ASP A 253 -8.33 -26.01 11.22
CA ASP A 253 -8.02 -27.25 11.92
C ASP A 253 -8.47 -28.50 11.11
N ARG A 254 -9.65 -28.48 10.46
CA ARG A 254 -10.12 -29.56 9.57
C ARG A 254 -9.22 -29.80 8.36
N TRP A 255 -8.66 -28.72 7.81
CA TRP A 255 -7.80 -28.78 6.62
C TRP A 255 -6.31 -28.93 6.96
N GLY A 256 -5.98 -29.08 8.26
CA GLY A 256 -4.60 -29.25 8.74
C GLY A 256 -3.77 -27.96 8.77
N LEU A 257 -4.39 -26.79 8.59
CA LEU A 257 -3.74 -25.49 8.71
C LEU A 257 -3.76 -25.01 10.16
N LYS A 258 -2.69 -24.31 10.57
CA LYS A 258 -2.54 -23.80 11.94
C LYS A 258 -2.46 -22.28 11.94
N ILE A 259 -3.40 -21.62 12.60
CA ILE A 259 -3.35 -20.18 12.87
C ILE A 259 -2.24 -19.87 13.87
N SER A 260 -1.39 -18.89 13.58
CA SER A 260 -0.35 -18.40 14.48
C SER A 260 -0.94 -17.40 15.47
N ILE A 261 -1.30 -17.85 16.68
CA ILE A 261 -1.91 -16.98 17.70
C ILE A 261 -1.03 -15.75 17.99
N LYS A 262 0.28 -15.95 18.14
CA LYS A 262 1.23 -14.88 18.45
C LYS A 262 1.31 -13.76 17.39
N LYS A 263 1.01 -14.07 16.12
CA LYS A 263 1.09 -13.10 15.03
C LYS A 263 -0.28 -12.66 14.52
N THR A 264 -1.33 -13.33 14.98
CA THR A 264 -2.71 -13.00 14.64
C THR A 264 -3.13 -11.89 15.59
N GLU A 265 -3.47 -10.74 15.03
CA GLU A 265 -3.70 -9.51 15.80
C GLU A 265 -5.06 -8.91 15.43
N MET A 266 -5.67 -8.26 16.42
CA MET A 266 -6.88 -7.47 16.29
C MET A 266 -6.52 -5.99 16.17
N MET A 267 -7.25 -5.23 15.37
CA MET A 267 -7.19 -3.77 15.38
C MET A 267 -8.61 -3.22 15.38
N VAL A 268 -8.92 -2.36 16.34
CA VAL A 268 -10.26 -1.79 16.51
C VAL A 268 -10.22 -0.30 16.23
N GLN A 269 -10.89 0.12 15.16
CA GLN A 269 -11.15 1.51 14.85
C GLN A 269 -12.44 1.95 15.59
N PRO A 270 -12.38 3.04 16.37
CA PRO A 270 -13.50 3.43 17.24
C PRO A 270 -14.72 3.89 16.45
N GLY A 271 -15.90 3.57 16.98
CA GLY A 271 -17.17 4.13 16.52
C GLY A 271 -17.52 5.48 17.16
N ARG A 272 -18.80 5.87 17.07
CA ARG A 272 -19.32 7.09 17.73
C ARG A 272 -19.17 6.99 19.25
N GLY A 273 -18.45 7.95 19.83
CA GLY A 273 -18.32 8.09 21.28
C GLY A 273 -17.35 7.09 21.93
N GLU A 274 -16.68 6.25 21.13
CA GLU A 274 -15.69 5.30 21.63
C GLU A 274 -14.28 5.92 21.62
N GLU A 275 -13.49 5.60 22.64
CA GLU A 275 -12.09 5.97 22.69
C GLU A 275 -11.25 5.03 21.82
N LYS A 276 -10.24 5.60 21.14
CA LYS A 276 -9.26 4.79 20.43
C LYS A 276 -8.26 4.20 21.41
N HIS A 277 -7.85 2.96 21.16
CA HIS A 277 -6.68 2.40 21.80
C HIS A 277 -5.40 3.13 21.32
N THR A 278 -4.53 3.51 22.25
CA THR A 278 -3.21 4.10 21.98
C THR A 278 -2.14 3.43 22.84
N GLY A 279 -0.94 3.29 22.28
CA GLY A 279 0.20 2.77 23.04
C GLY A 279 0.38 1.25 22.95
N GLU A 280 0.61 0.61 24.10
CA GLU A 280 1.02 -0.79 24.17
C GLU A 280 -0.12 -1.77 23.85
N PRO A 281 0.13 -2.88 23.13
CA PRO A 281 -0.90 -3.86 22.83
C PRO A 281 -1.62 -4.36 24.09
N ARG A 282 -2.95 -4.49 24.00
CA ARG A 282 -3.79 -5.03 25.07
C ARG A 282 -4.44 -6.34 24.68
N GLN A 283 -4.97 -7.09 25.64
CA GLN A 283 -5.72 -8.31 25.33
C GLN A 283 -7.10 -7.94 24.78
N SER A 284 -7.45 -8.54 23.64
CA SER A 284 -8.78 -8.44 23.04
C SER A 284 -9.76 -9.41 23.73
N THR A 285 -11.04 -9.08 23.66
CA THR A 285 -12.12 -10.03 23.96
C THR A 285 -12.22 -11.14 22.91
N ILE A 286 -11.67 -10.92 21.72
CA ILE A 286 -11.65 -11.91 20.64
C ILE A 286 -10.57 -12.95 20.91
N ALA A 287 -10.95 -14.22 20.95
CA ALA A 287 -10.07 -15.34 21.21
C ALA A 287 -10.06 -16.38 20.08
N ILE A 288 -8.92 -17.02 19.87
CA ILE A 288 -8.77 -18.22 19.03
C ILE A 288 -8.11 -19.30 19.88
N LYS A 289 -8.62 -20.53 19.86
CA LYS A 289 -8.15 -21.62 20.74
C LYS A 289 -8.23 -21.27 22.23
N GLY A 290 -9.24 -20.48 22.62
CA GLY A 290 -9.40 -19.98 23.99
C GLY A 290 -8.34 -18.96 24.44
N GLN A 291 -7.42 -18.56 23.54
CA GLN A 291 -6.40 -17.56 23.82
C GLN A 291 -6.82 -16.20 23.27
N PRO A 292 -6.93 -15.16 24.13
CA PRO A 292 -7.16 -13.79 23.70
C PRO A 292 -6.12 -13.33 22.68
N LEU A 293 -6.57 -12.72 21.59
CA LEU A 293 -5.69 -12.09 20.61
C LEU A 293 -5.17 -10.75 21.13
N GLN A 294 -4.02 -10.30 20.61
CA GLN A 294 -3.53 -8.95 20.90
C GLN A 294 -4.29 -7.91 20.09
N GLU A 295 -4.84 -6.91 20.75
CA GLU A 295 -5.36 -5.70 20.12
C GLU A 295 -4.24 -4.66 20.00
N VAL A 296 -4.01 -4.17 18.78
CA VAL A 296 -2.91 -3.25 18.44
C VAL A 296 -3.42 -1.92 17.92
N GLU A 297 -2.69 -0.85 18.20
CA GLU A 297 -2.94 0.48 17.60
C GLU A 297 -2.64 0.48 16.09
N GLN A 298 -1.57 -0.23 15.69
CA GLN A 298 -1.05 -0.24 14.32
C GLN A 298 -0.67 -1.64 13.87
N PHE A 299 -1.13 -2.03 12.68
CA PHE A 299 -0.81 -3.30 12.06
C PHE A 299 -0.05 -3.10 10.73
N ARG A 300 0.86 -4.03 10.40
CA ARG A 300 1.58 -4.04 9.11
C ARG A 300 0.91 -5.00 8.13
N TYR A 301 0.05 -4.48 7.26
CA TYR A 301 -0.62 -5.25 6.22
C TYR A 301 0.03 -4.99 4.85
N LEU A 302 0.44 -6.05 4.14
CA LEU A 302 1.05 -5.99 2.80
C LEU A 302 2.21 -5.00 2.64
N GLY A 303 2.97 -4.84 3.73
CA GLY A 303 4.10 -3.93 3.81
C GLY A 303 3.74 -2.46 4.06
N CYS A 304 2.48 -2.11 4.34
CA CYS A 304 2.07 -0.78 4.77
C CYS A 304 1.52 -0.81 6.20
N VAL A 305 1.72 0.28 6.94
CA VAL A 305 1.13 0.47 8.27
C VAL A 305 -0.30 0.98 8.13
N MET A 306 -1.20 0.32 8.84
CA MET A 306 -2.57 0.73 9.08
C MET A 306 -2.70 1.08 10.56
N SER A 307 -3.24 2.26 10.85
CA SER A 307 -3.49 2.73 12.22
C SER A 307 -4.98 2.71 12.49
N ASN A 308 -5.40 2.39 13.71
CA ASN A 308 -6.81 2.34 14.09
C ASN A 308 -7.58 3.67 13.93
N ASP A 309 -6.89 4.81 13.96
CA ASP A 309 -7.47 6.13 13.68
C ASP A 309 -7.38 6.52 12.19
N GLY A 310 -6.81 5.65 11.36
CA GLY A 310 -6.54 5.84 9.95
C GLY A 310 -5.54 6.97 9.67
N SER A 311 -4.69 7.33 10.64
CA SER A 311 -3.58 8.26 10.45
C SER A 311 -2.50 7.65 9.55
N LEU A 312 -1.87 8.49 8.72
CA LEU A 312 -0.72 8.09 7.91
C LEU A 312 0.62 8.30 8.62
N ASN A 313 0.65 8.84 9.84
CA ASN A 313 1.91 9.17 10.51
C ASN A 313 2.83 7.94 10.68
N GLY A 314 2.27 6.82 11.16
CA GLY A 314 2.99 5.55 11.30
C GLY A 314 3.52 5.04 9.96
N GLU A 315 2.71 5.15 8.90
CA GLU A 315 3.11 4.75 7.54
C GLU A 315 4.25 5.62 6.99
N ILE A 316 4.16 6.95 7.11
CA ILE A 316 5.21 7.87 6.65
C ILE A 316 6.54 7.57 7.36
N TYR A 317 6.51 7.39 8.67
CA TYR A 317 7.69 7.03 9.45
C TYR A 317 8.27 5.68 9.00
N HIS A 318 7.39 4.68 8.83
CA HIS A 318 7.79 3.36 8.38
C HIS A 318 8.43 3.36 6.98
N ARG A 319 7.90 4.14 6.04
CA ARG A 319 8.48 4.30 4.70
C ARG A 319 9.85 4.97 4.74
N ILE A 320 10.02 5.99 5.57
CA ILE A 320 11.33 6.64 5.79
C ILE A 320 12.34 5.63 6.34
N GLN A 321 11.96 4.80 7.32
CA GLN A 321 12.82 3.75 7.85
C GLN A 321 13.18 2.71 6.78
N LYS A 322 12.21 2.26 5.97
CA LYS A 322 12.43 1.28 4.89
C LYS A 322 13.38 1.83 3.83
N ALA A 323 13.16 3.05 3.37
CA ALA A 323 14.07 3.73 2.45
C ALA A 323 15.46 3.93 3.07
N GLY A 324 15.54 4.26 4.36
CA GLY A 324 16.80 4.36 5.12
C GLY A 324 17.57 3.04 5.21
N MET A 325 16.88 1.92 5.41
CA MET A 325 17.53 0.59 5.39
C MET A 325 18.06 0.24 4.00
N VAL A 326 17.31 0.52 2.93
CA VAL A 326 17.78 0.32 1.55
C VAL A 326 19.00 1.20 1.27
N TRP A 327 18.93 2.47 1.67
CA TRP A 327 20.06 3.40 1.59
C TRP A 327 21.30 2.85 2.32
N GLY A 328 21.14 2.39 3.56
CA GLY A 328 22.25 1.85 4.36
C GLY A 328 22.92 0.63 3.74
N LYS A 329 22.13 -0.29 3.15
CA LYS A 329 22.67 -1.47 2.42
C LYS A 329 23.53 -1.09 1.21
N LEU A 330 23.29 0.07 0.61
CA LEU A 330 24.03 0.57 -0.56
C LEU A 330 25.18 1.52 -0.18
N GLN A 331 25.45 1.71 1.11
CA GLN A 331 26.44 2.68 1.59
C GLN A 331 27.86 2.40 1.09
N GLY A 332 28.36 1.17 1.26
CA GLY A 332 29.69 0.78 0.80
C GLY A 332 29.76 0.61 -0.72
N GLU A 333 28.81 -0.14 -1.27
CA GLU A 333 28.83 -0.56 -2.68
C GLU A 333 28.52 0.57 -3.67
N VAL A 334 27.71 1.55 -3.27
CA VAL A 334 27.22 2.59 -4.19
C VAL A 334 27.61 3.99 -3.73
N TRP A 335 27.24 4.39 -2.51
CA TRP A 335 27.36 5.80 -2.12
C TRP A 335 28.81 6.23 -1.90
N LYS A 336 29.60 5.41 -1.20
CA LYS A 336 31.01 5.67 -0.90
C LYS A 336 31.98 5.26 -2.02
N ARG A 337 31.53 4.47 -3.00
CA ARG A 337 32.38 3.98 -4.08
C ARG A 337 32.84 5.14 -4.98
N ALA A 338 34.14 5.36 -5.05
CA ALA A 338 34.76 6.45 -5.81
C ALA A 338 34.60 6.27 -7.33
N GLY A 339 34.69 5.03 -7.83
CA GLY A 339 34.57 4.71 -9.25
C GLY A 339 33.16 4.83 -9.84
N LEU A 340 32.15 5.25 -9.07
CA LEU A 340 30.79 5.44 -9.57
C LEU A 340 30.47 6.92 -9.79
N THR A 341 29.98 7.25 -10.98
CA THR A 341 29.55 8.61 -11.31
C THR A 341 28.29 9.02 -10.54
N THR A 342 28.13 10.32 -10.28
CA THR A 342 26.92 10.88 -9.64
C THR A 342 25.65 10.50 -10.39
N LYS A 343 25.68 10.48 -11.73
CA LYS A 343 24.56 10.04 -12.58
C LYS A 343 24.15 8.59 -12.27
N THR A 344 25.12 7.69 -12.13
CA THR A 344 24.88 6.28 -11.79
C THR A 344 24.32 6.14 -10.38
N LYS A 345 24.90 6.85 -9.40
CA LYS A 345 24.37 6.89 -8.03
C LYS A 345 22.93 7.40 -7.98
N MET A 346 22.61 8.43 -8.76
CA MET A 346 21.25 8.95 -8.87
C MET A 346 20.29 7.98 -9.57
N HIS A 347 20.77 7.17 -10.53
CA HIS A 347 19.98 6.09 -11.09
C HIS A 347 19.64 5.03 -10.04
N MET A 348 20.62 4.61 -9.23
CA MET A 348 20.41 3.69 -8.11
C MET A 348 19.45 4.26 -7.06
N PHE A 349 19.56 5.55 -6.74
CA PHE A 349 18.63 6.23 -5.83
C PHE A 349 17.18 6.15 -6.36
N ARG A 350 16.97 6.48 -7.64
CA ARG A 350 15.65 6.44 -8.28
C ARG A 350 15.09 5.02 -8.41
N GLY A 351 15.95 4.02 -8.60
CA GLY A 351 15.56 2.62 -8.80
C GLY A 351 15.32 1.82 -7.53
N ALA A 352 16.03 2.14 -6.44
CA ALA A 352 15.99 1.34 -5.20
C ALA A 352 15.42 2.12 -4.00
N VAL A 353 15.85 3.37 -3.79
CA VAL A 353 15.54 4.13 -2.58
C VAL A 353 14.17 4.83 -2.69
N LEU A 354 13.93 5.53 -3.79
CA LEU A 354 12.67 6.27 -3.99
C LEU A 354 11.43 5.34 -4.03
N PRO A 355 11.47 4.16 -4.68
CA PRO A 355 10.35 3.23 -4.63
C PRO A 355 10.10 2.67 -3.23
N ALA A 356 11.15 2.42 -2.44
CA ALA A 356 10.99 2.02 -1.04
C ALA A 356 10.32 3.11 -0.18
N LEU A 357 10.62 4.39 -0.46
CA LEU A 357 10.03 5.54 0.21
C LEU A 357 8.55 5.75 -0.15
N LEU A 358 8.14 5.41 -1.37
CA LEU A 358 6.81 5.75 -1.90
C LEU A 358 5.91 4.54 -2.17
N TYR A 359 6.32 3.34 -1.77
CA TYR A 359 5.47 2.16 -1.86
C TYR A 359 4.13 2.37 -1.12
N GLY A 360 3.01 2.19 -1.82
CA GLY A 360 1.66 2.37 -1.28
C GLY A 360 1.09 3.79 -1.41
N ALA A 361 1.87 4.75 -1.93
CA ALA A 361 1.49 6.15 -2.05
C ALA A 361 0.23 6.41 -2.90
N GLU A 362 -0.09 5.49 -3.80
CA GLU A 362 -1.32 5.48 -4.60
C GLU A 362 -2.58 5.56 -3.73
N THR A 363 -2.51 5.04 -2.49
CA THR A 363 -3.64 4.87 -1.58
C THR A 363 -3.70 5.93 -0.48
N TRP A 364 -2.78 6.90 -0.47
CA TRP A 364 -2.65 7.86 0.62
C TRP A 364 -3.51 9.12 0.44
N ALA A 365 -4.24 9.47 1.51
CA ALA A 365 -4.78 10.81 1.74
C ALA A 365 -3.77 11.66 2.53
N ALA A 366 -2.60 11.92 1.94
CA ALA A 366 -1.47 12.57 2.63
C ALA A 366 -1.66 14.07 2.79
N ARG A 367 -1.39 14.60 4.00
CA ARG A 367 -1.39 16.03 4.29
C ARG A 367 -0.05 16.70 3.92
N LYS A 368 -0.06 18.03 3.82
CA LYS A 368 1.14 18.83 3.49
C LYS A 368 2.31 18.60 4.45
N ASP A 369 2.04 18.47 5.76
CA ASP A 369 3.08 18.19 6.77
C ASP A 369 3.76 16.84 6.54
N GLN A 370 2.98 15.82 6.19
CA GLN A 370 3.46 14.46 5.90
C GLN A 370 4.30 14.42 4.62
N ILE A 371 3.80 15.07 3.55
CA ILE A 371 4.54 15.21 2.30
C ILE A 371 5.86 15.97 2.53
N GLY A 372 5.84 17.03 3.35
CA GLY A 372 7.03 17.79 3.72
C GLY A 372 8.11 16.96 4.42
N LYS A 373 7.72 16.00 5.29
CA LYS A 373 8.67 15.06 5.91
C LYS A 373 9.37 14.18 4.89
N LEU A 374 8.60 13.60 3.95
CA LEU A 374 9.16 12.77 2.87
C LEU A 374 10.07 13.57 1.93
N GLU A 375 9.64 14.77 1.53
CA GLU A 375 10.43 15.67 0.67
C GLU A 375 11.75 16.04 1.33
N SER A 376 11.71 16.44 2.60
CA SER A 376 12.91 16.83 3.36
C SER A 376 13.90 15.69 3.47
N TRP A 377 13.42 14.47 3.74
CA TRP A 377 14.26 13.29 3.80
C TRP A 377 14.86 12.94 2.43
N CYS A 378 14.03 12.96 1.37
CA CYS A 378 14.46 12.69 0.00
C CYS A 378 15.57 13.66 -0.43
N MET A 379 15.35 14.96 -0.28
CA MET A 379 16.31 15.98 -0.69
C MET A 379 17.59 15.97 0.15
N ALA A 380 17.53 15.56 1.42
CA ALA A 380 18.73 15.32 2.22
C ALA A 380 19.61 14.21 1.61
N ARG A 381 19.01 13.13 1.09
CA ARG A 381 19.75 12.05 0.41
C ARG A 381 20.26 12.45 -0.97
N VAL A 382 19.47 13.19 -1.75
CA VAL A 382 19.94 13.73 -3.04
C VAL A 382 21.19 14.57 -2.84
N ARG A 383 21.20 15.46 -1.85
CA ARG A 383 22.36 16.31 -1.52
C ARG A 383 23.61 15.51 -1.12
N GLN A 384 23.43 14.39 -0.42
CA GLN A 384 24.53 13.47 -0.09
C GLN A 384 25.10 12.80 -1.33
N VAL A 385 24.25 12.40 -2.29
CA VAL A 385 24.73 11.80 -3.55
C VAL A 385 25.48 12.83 -4.40
N THR A 386 25.02 14.08 -4.42
CA THR A 386 25.60 15.14 -5.25
C THR A 386 26.77 15.87 -4.60
N ASN A 387 27.13 15.51 -3.37
CA ASN A 387 28.12 16.20 -2.54
C ASN A 387 27.87 17.71 -2.43
N GLN A 388 26.60 18.12 -2.28
CA GLN A 388 26.21 19.53 -2.15
C GLN A 388 25.59 19.80 -0.78
N PRO A 389 26.41 20.12 0.24
CA PRO A 389 25.92 20.47 1.57
C PRO A 389 24.92 21.63 1.51
N ARG A 390 24.03 21.70 2.51
CA ARG A 390 22.99 22.75 2.57
C ARG A 390 23.58 24.17 2.57
N GLN A 391 24.84 24.33 3.00
CA GLN A 391 25.55 25.61 3.06
C GLN A 391 25.88 26.19 1.68
N GLU A 392 26.00 25.35 0.63
CA GLU A 392 26.25 25.81 -0.75
C GLU A 392 25.06 26.53 -1.38
N ARG A 393 23.92 26.63 -0.66
CA ARG A 393 22.70 27.35 -1.06
C ARG A 393 22.09 26.93 -2.41
N THR A 394 22.55 25.85 -3.05
CA THR A 394 21.92 25.31 -4.27
C THR A 394 20.45 25.01 -3.99
N PRO A 395 19.49 25.61 -4.71
CA PRO A 395 18.08 25.35 -4.49
C PRO A 395 17.70 23.89 -4.78
N ASP A 396 16.83 23.29 -3.97
CA ASP A 396 16.29 21.94 -4.23
C ASP A 396 15.66 21.81 -5.63
N ALA A 397 15.07 22.90 -6.15
CA ALA A 397 14.53 22.93 -7.50
C ALA A 397 15.61 22.76 -8.58
N ALA A 398 16.81 23.31 -8.38
CA ALA A 398 17.93 23.16 -9.32
C ALA A 398 18.47 21.72 -9.30
N LEU A 399 18.64 21.14 -8.10
CA LEU A 399 19.01 19.74 -7.94
C LEU A 399 18.02 18.80 -8.61
N ARG A 400 16.72 19.02 -8.39
CA ARG A 400 15.68 18.20 -9.03
C ARG A 400 15.74 18.30 -10.55
N ARG A 401 15.91 19.51 -11.12
CA ARG A 401 16.08 19.70 -12.58
C ARG A 401 17.31 18.97 -13.12
N ALA A 402 18.47 19.14 -12.48
CA ALA A 402 19.73 18.53 -12.91
C ALA A 402 19.67 16.99 -13.00
N PHE A 403 18.88 16.35 -12.11
CA PHE A 403 18.76 14.88 -12.06
C PHE A 403 17.40 14.36 -12.52
N GLY A 404 16.57 15.20 -13.14
CA GLY A 404 15.25 14.85 -13.65
C GLY A 404 14.32 14.25 -12.59
N LEU A 405 14.38 14.76 -11.36
CA LEU A 405 13.53 14.37 -10.24
C LEU A 405 12.30 15.29 -10.19
N ARG A 406 11.16 14.72 -9.79
CA ARG A 406 9.96 15.47 -9.44
C ARG A 406 9.94 15.77 -7.95
N THR A 407 9.05 16.65 -7.52
CA THR A 407 8.72 16.72 -6.10
C THR A 407 8.07 15.40 -5.65
N ILE A 408 8.18 15.06 -4.37
CA ILE A 408 7.46 13.94 -3.76
C ILE A 408 5.95 14.15 -3.92
N GLU A 409 5.46 15.38 -3.73
CA GLU A 409 4.06 15.71 -3.92
C GLU A 409 3.56 15.35 -5.34
N SER A 410 4.29 15.80 -6.37
CA SER A 410 4.01 15.47 -7.77
C SER A 410 4.06 13.97 -8.04
N THR A 411 5.00 13.26 -7.39
CA THR A 411 5.14 11.81 -7.56
C THR A 411 3.97 11.05 -6.93
N ILE A 412 3.55 11.44 -5.72
CA ILE A 412 2.36 10.88 -5.05
C ILE A 412 1.09 11.18 -5.87
N ARG A 413 0.95 12.42 -6.38
CA ARG A 413 -0.16 12.81 -7.27
C ARG A 413 -0.24 11.94 -8.52
N LEU A 414 0.88 11.74 -9.21
CA LEU A 414 0.93 10.86 -10.38
C LEU A 414 0.58 9.42 -10.02
N ALA A 415 1.08 8.90 -8.90
CA ALA A 415 0.77 7.54 -8.44
C ALA A 415 -0.74 7.39 -8.17
N ARG A 416 -1.33 8.32 -7.41
CA ARG A 416 -2.77 8.37 -7.10
C ARG A 416 -3.65 8.46 -8.35
N LEU A 417 -3.35 9.36 -9.29
CA LEU A 417 -4.14 9.50 -10.52
C LEU A 417 -3.96 8.33 -11.50
N ARG A 418 -2.75 7.72 -11.55
CA ARG A 418 -2.53 6.48 -12.30
C ARG A 418 -3.38 5.34 -11.75
N TRP A 419 -3.43 5.23 -10.42
CA TRP A 419 -4.27 4.26 -9.72
C TRP A 419 -5.76 4.52 -9.97
N LEU A 420 -6.23 5.76 -9.83
CA LEU A 420 -7.62 6.13 -10.13
C LEU A 420 -8.04 5.69 -11.53
N GLY A 421 -7.24 6.02 -12.55
CA GLY A 421 -7.54 5.61 -13.92
C GLY A 421 -7.49 4.08 -14.08
N HIS A 422 -6.66 3.36 -13.31
CA HIS A 422 -6.66 1.90 -13.30
C HIS A 422 -7.95 1.33 -12.72
N VAL A 423 -8.41 1.85 -11.58
CA VAL A 423 -9.69 1.47 -10.95
C VAL A 423 -10.87 1.79 -11.87
N GLY A 424 -10.86 2.94 -12.54
CA GLY A 424 -11.92 3.29 -13.51
C GLY A 424 -12.03 2.33 -14.70
N ARG A 425 -10.95 1.60 -15.05
CA ARG A 425 -10.94 0.58 -16.10
C ARG A 425 -11.21 -0.84 -15.61
N MET A 426 -11.30 -1.07 -14.29
CA MET A 426 -11.60 -2.39 -13.73
C MET A 426 -13.04 -2.81 -14.04
N GLY A 427 -13.36 -4.10 -14.07
CA GLY A 427 -14.75 -4.56 -14.16
C GLY A 427 -15.58 -4.18 -12.91
N GLY A 428 -16.90 -4.16 -13.03
CA GLY A 428 -17.82 -3.79 -11.92
C GLY A 428 -17.81 -4.79 -10.76
N GLU A 429 -17.30 -6.00 -10.99
CA GLU A 429 -17.10 -7.05 -9.99
C GLU A 429 -15.87 -6.82 -9.10
N ARG A 430 -14.97 -5.89 -9.47
CA ARG A 430 -13.70 -5.68 -8.76
C ARG A 430 -13.91 -4.87 -7.49
N LEU A 431 -13.46 -5.40 -6.35
CA LEU A 431 -13.59 -4.77 -5.04
C LEU A 431 -13.04 -3.33 -5.00
N PRO A 432 -11.83 -3.02 -5.52
CA PRO A 432 -11.34 -1.64 -5.52
C PRO A 432 -12.28 -0.66 -6.26
N ARG A 433 -12.92 -1.11 -7.35
CA ARG A 433 -13.89 -0.30 -8.09
C ARG A 433 -15.17 -0.15 -7.29
N GLN A 434 -15.71 -1.23 -6.76
CA GLN A 434 -16.91 -1.17 -5.92
C GLN A 434 -16.73 -0.24 -4.71
N LEU A 435 -15.57 -0.28 -4.04
CA LEU A 435 -15.29 0.58 -2.88
C LEU A 435 -15.01 2.03 -3.25
N LEU A 436 -14.46 2.31 -4.44
CA LEU A 436 -14.34 3.68 -4.93
C LEU A 436 -15.73 4.34 -5.07
N PHE A 437 -16.71 3.59 -5.56
CA PHE A 437 -18.10 4.02 -5.77
C PHE A 437 -19.05 3.64 -4.63
N GLY A 438 -18.49 3.14 -3.52
CA GLY A 438 -19.24 2.57 -2.42
C GLY A 438 -19.45 3.55 -1.28
N HIS A 439 -20.55 3.38 -0.56
CA HIS A 439 -20.90 4.12 0.64
C HIS A 439 -21.27 3.18 1.78
N LEU A 440 -20.87 3.54 3.00
CA LEU A 440 -21.40 2.93 4.22
C LEU A 440 -22.58 3.75 4.72
N GLN A 441 -23.60 3.06 5.21
CA GLN A 441 -24.74 3.70 5.89
C GLN A 441 -24.33 4.19 7.28
N GLY A 442 -24.75 5.39 7.64
CA GLY A 442 -24.48 5.97 8.96
C GLY A 442 -24.45 7.50 8.95
N GLU A 443 -24.35 8.07 10.15
CA GLU A 443 -24.31 9.51 10.37
C GLU A 443 -22.88 10.04 10.27
N ARG A 444 -22.74 11.30 9.82
CA ARG A 444 -21.45 11.99 9.82
C ARG A 444 -21.27 12.76 11.12
N PRO A 445 -20.05 12.85 11.66
CA PRO A 445 -19.80 13.70 12.81
C PRO A 445 -20.02 15.18 12.46
N LEU A 446 -20.43 15.98 13.44
CA LEU A 446 -20.47 17.44 13.32
C LEU A 446 -19.03 17.99 13.34
N GLY A 447 -18.74 18.94 12.45
CA GLY A 447 -17.43 19.60 12.36
C GLY A 447 -16.73 19.39 11.02
N ARG A 448 -15.45 19.76 10.95
CA ARG A 448 -14.65 19.66 9.73
C ARG A 448 -14.36 18.19 9.41
N PRO A 449 -14.76 17.67 8.23
CA PRO A 449 -14.41 16.32 7.83
C PRO A 449 -12.90 16.10 7.75
N LEU A 450 -12.47 14.89 8.08
CA LEU A 450 -11.09 14.46 7.85
C LEU A 450 -10.82 14.40 6.34
N LEU A 451 -9.56 14.63 5.96
CA LEU A 451 -9.14 14.57 4.56
C LEU A 451 -9.32 13.15 4.01
N ARG A 452 -10.09 13.03 2.93
CA ARG A 452 -10.34 11.76 2.23
C ARG A 452 -9.40 11.59 1.04
N TRP A 453 -9.23 10.36 0.60
CA TRP A 453 -8.50 10.07 -0.64
C TRP A 453 -9.16 10.75 -1.85
N SER A 454 -10.50 10.77 -1.91
CA SER A 454 -11.26 11.46 -2.96
C SER A 454 -11.05 12.97 -2.92
N ASP A 455 -10.92 13.59 -1.74
CA ASP A 455 -10.64 15.02 -1.63
C ASP A 455 -9.27 15.38 -2.24
N CYS A 456 -8.27 14.49 -2.08
CA CYS A 456 -6.98 14.63 -2.74
C CYS A 456 -7.11 14.52 -4.26
N VAL A 457 -7.90 13.56 -4.77
CA VAL A 457 -8.17 13.41 -6.22
C VAL A 457 -8.83 14.68 -6.77
N LEU A 458 -9.88 15.18 -6.13
CA LEU A 458 -10.58 16.39 -6.56
C LEU A 458 -9.67 17.62 -6.53
N SER A 459 -8.76 17.69 -5.55
CA SER A 459 -7.74 18.73 -5.52
C SER A 459 -6.75 18.60 -6.68
N ASP A 460 -6.37 17.38 -7.04
CA ASP A 460 -5.48 17.14 -8.18
C ASP A 460 -6.18 17.46 -9.51
N PHE A 461 -7.46 17.10 -9.67
CA PHE A 461 -8.25 17.44 -10.85
C PHE A 461 -8.30 18.95 -11.08
N ARG A 462 -8.60 19.73 -10.04
CA ARG A 462 -8.58 21.20 -10.13
C ARG A 462 -7.21 21.74 -10.52
N LEU A 463 -6.14 21.16 -9.97
CA LEU A 463 -4.77 21.62 -10.23
C LEU A 463 -4.28 21.26 -11.65
N LEU A 464 -4.74 20.12 -12.16
CA LEU A 464 -4.40 19.61 -13.50
C LEU A 464 -5.43 19.98 -14.57
N GLU A 465 -6.46 20.75 -14.21
CA GLU A 465 -7.54 21.17 -15.10
C GLU A 465 -8.27 19.97 -15.75
N ILE A 466 -8.45 18.87 -15.00
CA ILE A 466 -9.19 17.68 -15.44
C ILE A 466 -10.65 17.83 -15.04
N ASN A 467 -11.56 17.67 -16.01
CA ASN A 467 -13.00 17.66 -15.75
C ASN A 467 -13.43 16.39 -15.01
N GLU A 468 -14.04 16.57 -13.83
CA GLU A 468 -14.56 15.47 -13.00
C GLU A 468 -15.67 14.68 -13.71
N ALA A 469 -16.49 15.30 -14.56
CA ALA A 469 -17.55 14.56 -15.27
C ALA A 469 -16.99 13.62 -16.34
N GLU A 470 -15.79 13.89 -16.86
CA GLU A 470 -15.22 13.21 -18.03
C GLU A 470 -14.04 12.30 -17.70
N TRP A 471 -13.57 12.29 -16.44
CA TRP A 471 -12.34 11.58 -16.07
C TRP A 471 -12.40 10.10 -16.43
N GLN A 472 -13.57 9.45 -16.33
CA GLN A 472 -13.73 8.03 -16.69
C GLN A 472 -13.52 7.80 -18.19
N THR A 473 -14.12 8.66 -19.02
CA THR A 473 -13.95 8.64 -20.47
C THR A 473 -12.50 8.88 -20.86
N LEU A 474 -11.85 9.87 -20.24
CA LEU A 474 -10.43 10.16 -20.44
C LEU A 474 -9.54 8.99 -19.97
N ALA A 475 -9.92 8.35 -18.86
CA ALA A 475 -9.20 7.22 -18.27
C ALA A 475 -9.41 5.90 -19.01
N SER A 476 -10.46 5.75 -19.82
CA SER A 476 -10.75 4.52 -20.58
C SER A 476 -9.54 4.05 -21.39
N HIS A 477 -8.79 4.98 -21.98
CA HIS A 477 -7.57 4.70 -22.71
C HIS A 477 -6.33 4.95 -21.84
N ARG A 478 -5.67 3.86 -21.41
CA ARG A 478 -4.49 3.91 -20.52
C ARG A 478 -3.38 4.86 -20.98
N GLY A 479 -3.05 4.84 -22.27
CA GLY A 479 -2.01 5.71 -22.86
C GLY A 479 -2.33 7.19 -22.75
N ARG A 480 -3.48 7.62 -23.30
CA ARG A 480 -4.00 8.98 -23.21
C ARG A 480 -4.09 9.50 -21.78
N TRP A 481 -4.65 8.71 -20.86
CA TRP A 481 -4.70 9.08 -19.43
C TRP A 481 -3.32 9.35 -18.84
N ARG A 482 -2.35 8.46 -19.11
CA ARG A 482 -0.98 8.61 -18.62
C ARG A 482 -0.27 9.82 -19.19
N ALA A 483 -0.54 10.17 -20.45
CA ALA A 483 0.01 11.37 -21.08
C ALA A 483 -0.59 12.63 -20.46
N LEU A 484 -1.92 12.69 -20.36
CA LEU A 484 -2.67 13.81 -19.77
C LEU A 484 -2.16 14.18 -18.37
N ILE A 485 -2.12 13.22 -17.45
CA ILE A 485 -1.69 13.49 -16.06
C ILE A 485 -0.20 13.84 -15.97
N GLN A 486 0.64 13.34 -16.90
CA GLN A 486 2.07 13.66 -16.91
C GLN A 486 2.32 15.09 -17.41
N ASP A 487 1.62 15.50 -18.46
CA ASP A 487 1.65 16.85 -18.99
C ASP A 487 1.12 17.85 -17.97
N GLY A 488 -0.04 17.58 -17.37
CA GLY A 488 -0.62 18.42 -16.32
C GLY A 488 0.35 18.62 -15.15
N VAL A 489 0.96 17.54 -14.63
CA VAL A 489 1.92 17.65 -13.52
C VAL A 489 3.18 18.41 -13.94
N LYS A 490 3.66 18.23 -15.18
CA LYS A 490 4.80 18.99 -15.71
C LYS A 490 4.50 20.49 -15.70
N LYS A 491 3.35 20.90 -16.26
CA LYS A 491 2.89 22.31 -16.28
C LYS A 491 2.78 22.90 -14.88
N VAL A 492 2.29 22.13 -13.90
CA VAL A 492 2.21 22.57 -12.50
C VAL A 492 3.59 22.80 -11.90
N GLU A 493 4.55 21.90 -12.15
CA GLU A 493 5.92 22.06 -11.65
C GLU A 493 6.63 23.25 -12.30
N GLU A 494 6.38 23.50 -13.59
CA GLU A 494 6.89 24.67 -14.33
C GLU A 494 6.32 25.98 -13.78
N ARG A 495 4.98 26.09 -13.67
CA ARG A 495 4.30 27.25 -13.05
C ARG A 495 4.83 27.53 -11.64
N ALA A 496 4.99 26.50 -10.82
CA ALA A 496 5.51 26.65 -9.46
C ALA A 496 7.00 27.04 -9.41
N ALA A 497 7.79 26.68 -10.42
CA ALA A 497 9.18 27.11 -10.55
C ALA A 497 9.26 28.59 -10.95
N GLU A 498 8.48 29.00 -11.96
CA GLU A 498 8.39 30.39 -12.43
C GLU A 498 7.92 31.33 -11.32
N GLU A 499 6.87 30.97 -10.56
CA GLU A 499 6.40 31.79 -9.43
C GLU A 499 7.48 31.98 -8.36
N LYS A 500 8.29 30.95 -8.09
CA LYS A 500 9.40 31.04 -7.15
C LYS A 500 10.53 31.92 -7.67
N GLU A 501 10.77 31.89 -8.96
CA GLU A 501 11.76 32.74 -9.62
C GLU A 501 11.32 34.21 -9.59
N LYS A 502 10.08 34.50 -9.98
CA LYS A 502 9.48 35.84 -9.86
C LYS A 502 9.56 36.39 -8.43
N LYS A 503 9.22 35.56 -7.42
CA LYS A 503 9.36 35.95 -6.00
C LYS A 503 10.80 36.24 -5.60
N ARG A 504 11.78 35.55 -6.19
CA ARG A 504 13.21 35.80 -5.94
C ARG A 504 13.69 37.07 -6.62
N GLU A 505 13.23 37.36 -7.82
CA GLU A 505 13.54 38.59 -8.54
C GLU A 505 12.96 39.80 -7.81
N LEU A 506 11.70 39.73 -7.37
CA LEU A 506 11.07 40.72 -6.50
C LEU A 506 11.84 40.92 -5.19
N GLY A 507 12.30 39.82 -4.57
CA GLY A 507 13.16 39.89 -3.37
C GLY A 507 14.61 40.32 -3.60
N LYS A 508 15.08 40.37 -4.86
CA LYS A 508 16.38 40.98 -5.22
C LYS A 508 16.23 42.50 -5.40
N GLY A 509 15.08 42.96 -5.90
CA GLY A 509 14.76 44.39 -6.01
C GLY A 509 14.38 45.07 -4.68
N GLN A 510 14.10 44.31 -3.63
CA GLN A 510 13.89 44.79 -2.26
C GLN A 510 15.14 44.65 -1.37
N ARG A 511 16.34 44.83 -1.94
CA ARG A 511 17.59 44.96 -1.18
C ARG A 511 18.11 46.40 -1.17
N ASP A 512 17.22 47.36 -0.96
CA ASP A 512 17.64 48.72 -0.60
C ASP A 512 17.54 48.88 0.91
N GLY A 513 18.70 49.08 1.52
CA GLY A 513 18.89 49.38 2.94
C GLY A 513 19.49 48.23 3.74
N ASP A 514 20.82 48.20 3.85
CA ASP A 514 21.49 47.46 4.91
C ASP A 514 20.96 47.96 6.27
N ALA A 515 20.30 47.08 7.02
CA ALA A 515 19.77 47.41 8.33
C ALA A 515 20.91 47.31 9.36
N LYS A 516 21.34 48.44 9.91
CA LYS A 516 22.45 48.51 10.88
C LYS A 516 21.92 48.37 12.31
N CYS A 517 22.56 47.52 13.11
CA CYS A 517 22.28 47.45 14.53
C CYS A 517 22.86 48.68 15.22
N GLU A 518 22.01 49.50 15.82
CA GLU A 518 22.43 50.73 16.53
C GLU A 518 23.28 50.44 17.77
N ALA A 519 23.15 49.26 18.37
CA ALA A 519 23.86 48.88 19.59
C ALA A 519 25.30 48.38 19.36
N CYS A 520 25.60 47.76 18.21
CA CYS A 520 26.93 47.19 17.94
C CYS A 520 27.48 47.50 16.53
N GLY A 521 26.76 48.28 15.74
CA GLY A 521 27.18 48.73 14.41
C GLY A 521 27.17 47.65 13.31
N ARG A 522 26.79 46.41 13.60
CA ARG A 522 26.74 45.32 12.61
C ARG A 522 25.63 45.56 11.58
N THR A 523 25.95 45.40 10.30
CA THR A 523 25.01 45.53 9.18
C THR A 523 24.38 44.19 8.80
N PHE A 524 23.08 44.21 8.52
CA PHE A 524 22.31 43.05 8.14
C PHE A 524 21.57 43.31 6.84
N SER A 525 21.78 42.41 5.88
CA SER A 525 21.12 42.43 4.55
C SER A 525 19.58 42.36 4.57
N THR A 526 18.95 42.16 5.73
CA THR A 526 17.48 42.17 5.87
C THR A 526 17.07 42.67 7.26
N PRO A 527 15.91 43.36 7.40
CA PRO A 527 15.35 43.75 8.70
C PRO A 527 15.08 42.56 9.64
N GLY A 528 14.73 41.39 9.08
CA GLY A 528 14.56 40.16 9.86
C GLY A 528 15.87 39.62 10.44
N GLY A 529 16.97 39.74 9.70
CA GLY A 529 18.31 39.41 10.19
C GLY A 529 18.75 40.32 11.34
N LEU A 530 18.48 41.62 11.22
CA LEU A 530 18.67 42.59 12.30
C LEU A 530 17.85 42.18 13.54
N HIS A 531 16.54 41.94 13.39
CA HIS A 531 15.67 41.58 14.52
C HIS A 531 16.08 40.31 15.28
N ILE A 532 16.49 39.26 14.57
CA ILE A 532 17.00 38.02 15.18
C ILE A 532 18.32 38.28 15.92
N HIS A 533 19.16 39.18 15.40
CA HIS A 533 20.40 39.56 16.06
C HIS A 533 20.13 40.40 17.31
N THR A 534 19.31 41.45 17.24
CA THR A 534 18.98 42.30 18.40
C THR A 534 18.34 41.47 19.52
N SER A 535 17.41 40.58 19.20
CA SER A 535 16.74 39.72 20.19
C SER A 535 17.65 38.70 20.88
N LYS A 536 18.77 38.32 20.25
CA LYS A 536 19.73 37.34 20.81
C LYS A 536 20.94 37.98 21.49
N ALA A 537 21.48 39.05 20.92
CA ALA A 537 22.74 39.66 21.34
C ALA A 537 22.54 40.93 22.21
N HIS A 538 21.38 41.57 22.11
CA HIS A 538 21.05 42.82 22.80
C HIS A 538 19.69 42.69 23.50
N LYS A 539 19.56 41.67 24.36
CA LYS A 539 18.31 41.33 25.06
C LYS A 539 17.71 42.52 25.82
N ASP A 540 18.55 43.41 26.32
CA ASP A 540 18.16 44.56 27.13
C ASP A 540 17.67 45.75 26.29
N LEU A 541 17.88 45.71 24.96
CA LEU A 541 17.49 46.75 23.99
C LEU A 541 16.38 46.28 23.03
N ALA A 542 15.87 45.05 23.20
CA ALA A 542 14.78 44.56 22.37
C ALA A 542 13.49 45.35 22.69
N PRO A 543 12.84 46.00 21.71
CA PRO A 543 11.57 46.68 21.97
C PRO A 543 10.55 45.64 22.47
N ARG A 544 10.00 45.87 23.67
CA ARG A 544 8.82 45.12 24.15
C ARG A 544 7.73 45.33 23.10
N GLN A 545 7.16 44.24 22.58
CA GLN A 545 6.01 44.35 21.68
C GLN A 545 4.93 45.19 22.38
N PRO A 546 4.33 46.19 21.71
CA PRO A 546 3.11 46.76 22.23
C PRO A 546 2.04 45.66 22.20
N GLU A 547 1.39 45.43 23.33
CA GLU A 547 0.21 44.56 23.41
C GLU A 547 -0.79 45.01 22.35
N GLN A 548 -1.07 44.14 21.37
CA GLN A 548 -2.09 44.45 20.37
C GLN A 548 -3.47 44.47 21.05
N PRO A 549 -4.28 45.55 20.88
CA PRO A 549 -5.65 45.51 21.32
C PRO A 549 -6.42 44.49 20.48
N LYS A 550 -7.09 43.54 21.15
CA LYS A 550 -7.83 42.38 20.62
C LYS A 550 -9.01 42.70 19.66
N LYS A 551 -9.14 43.91 19.10
CA LYS A 551 -10.29 44.35 18.29
C LYS A 551 -10.08 44.41 16.76
N ALA A 552 -8.86 44.37 16.23
CA ALA A 552 -8.64 44.52 14.78
C ALA A 552 -8.81 43.23 13.91
N VAL A 553 -9.03 42.06 14.52
CA VAL A 553 -9.22 40.79 13.78
C VAL A 553 -10.66 40.60 13.28
N LYS A 554 -11.64 41.37 13.81
CA LYS A 554 -13.05 41.26 13.41
C LYS A 554 -13.39 42.06 12.13
N GLU A 555 -12.67 43.13 11.80
CA GLU A 555 -12.96 43.94 10.60
C GLU A 555 -12.28 43.43 9.32
N LYS A 556 -11.06 42.86 9.40
CA LYS A 556 -10.43 42.20 8.24
C LYS A 556 -11.17 40.94 7.77
N LYS A 557 -11.97 40.30 8.65
CA LYS A 557 -12.85 39.17 8.28
C LYS A 557 -14.14 39.60 7.57
N ARG A 558 -14.60 40.85 7.71
CA ARG A 558 -15.79 41.36 6.99
C ARG A 558 -15.46 41.80 5.55
N SER A 559 -14.26 42.33 5.30
CA SER A 559 -13.83 42.75 3.95
C SER A 559 -13.59 41.58 2.99
N TRP A 560 -13.13 40.42 3.46
CA TRP A 560 -12.93 39.23 2.61
C TRP A 560 -14.24 38.56 2.14
N VAL A 561 -15.39 38.91 2.73
CA VAL A 561 -16.71 38.35 2.36
C VAL A 561 -17.43 39.21 1.31
N GLN A 562 -16.93 40.41 1.00
CA GLN A 562 -17.53 41.29 -0.03
C GLN A 562 -16.82 41.25 -1.40
N GLY A 563 -15.68 40.55 -1.53
CA GLY A 563 -14.87 40.54 -2.76
C GLY A 563 -15.03 39.33 -3.70
N CYS A 564 -15.92 38.38 -3.40
CA CYS A 564 -16.17 37.22 -4.27
C CYS A 564 -17.58 37.27 -4.86
N GLN A 565 -17.66 37.56 -6.16
CA GLN A 565 -18.87 37.52 -7.02
C GLN A 565 -19.45 36.09 -7.15
N VAL A 566 -19.90 35.50 -6.04
CA VAL A 566 -20.57 34.18 -6.02
C VAL A 566 -22.09 34.33 -5.87
N LYS A 567 -22.59 35.48 -5.39
CA LYS A 567 -24.03 35.72 -5.20
C LYS A 567 -24.78 36.06 -6.49
N GLU A 568 -24.12 36.58 -7.52
CA GLU A 568 -24.76 36.94 -8.78
C GLU A 568 -24.91 35.74 -9.74
N ILE A 569 -23.98 34.78 -9.67
CA ILE A 569 -24.04 33.52 -10.44
C ILE A 569 -25.14 32.60 -9.90
N LEU A 570 -25.37 32.58 -8.58
CA LEU A 570 -26.45 31.79 -7.96
C LEU A 570 -27.86 32.36 -8.19
N ARG A 571 -27.98 33.66 -8.51
CA ARG A 571 -29.27 34.29 -8.82
C ARG A 571 -29.72 34.02 -10.26
N LYS A 572 -28.78 33.95 -11.22
CA LYS A 572 -29.08 33.59 -12.62
C LYS A 572 -29.44 32.10 -12.80
N TYR A 573 -28.93 31.20 -11.96
CA TYR A 573 -29.25 29.76 -12.05
C TYR A 573 -30.65 29.38 -11.53
N LYS A 574 -31.32 30.26 -10.77
CA LYS A 574 -32.66 30.02 -10.22
C LYS A 574 -33.81 30.61 -11.06
N GLN A 575 -33.53 31.33 -12.15
CA GLN A 575 -34.54 31.93 -13.03
C GLN A 575 -34.64 31.27 -14.42
N GLY A 576 -34.01 30.10 -14.62
CA GLY A 576 -33.97 29.38 -15.92
C GLY A 576 -34.59 27.97 -15.91
N ARG A 577 -35.53 27.69 -15.00
CA ARG A 577 -36.43 26.52 -15.06
C ARG A 577 -37.85 26.97 -14.75
N GLY A 578 -38.43 27.64 -15.74
CA GLY A 578 -39.86 27.65 -16.03
C GLY A 578 -40.01 26.98 -17.38
#